data_AF-Q1R111-F1
#
_entry.id   AF-Q1R111-F1
#
_cell.length_a   1.000
_cell.length_b   1.000
_cell.length_c   1.000
_cell.angle_alpha   90.00
_cell.angle_beta   90.00
_cell.angle_gamma   90.00
#
_symmetry.space_group_name_H-M   'P 1'
#
loop_
_entity.id
_entity.type
_entity.pdbx_description
1 polymer ?
#
loop_
_entity_poly.entity_id
_entity_poly.type
_entity_poly.pdbx_seq_one_letter_code
_entity_poly.pdbx_strand_id
1 'polypeptide(L)'
;MAMLVVVTEAVPPRLRGRLAVWLLEIRAGVYVGDVSKRIREMIWEQIEVLAEEGGNVAMAWASNHESGFEFQTYGDNRRVPIDHDGLRLVRFLPPQGN
;
A
#
# COMPACT_ATOMS: atom_id res chain seq x y z
N MET A 1 5.27 -6.31 -16.32
CA MET A 1 5.73 -6.63 -14.95
C MET A 1 6.29 -5.33 -14.39
N ALA A 2 5.97 -5.00 -13.14
CA ALA A 2 6.48 -3.83 -12.45
C ALA A 2 6.69 -4.17 -10.96
N MET A 3 7.80 -3.64 -10.40
CA MET A 3 8.10 -3.77 -8.98
C MET A 3 6.93 -3.21 -8.14
N LEU A 4 6.53 -3.95 -7.11
CA LEU A 4 5.44 -3.67 -6.20
C LEU A 4 5.96 -3.75 -4.76
N VAL A 5 5.60 -2.77 -3.95
CA VAL A 5 5.83 -2.75 -2.51
C VAL A 5 4.48 -2.58 -1.80
N VAL A 6 4.21 -3.42 -0.81
CA VAL A 6 3.02 -3.29 0.06
C VAL A 6 3.51 -3.14 1.50
N VAL A 7 3.11 -2.05 2.16
CA VAL A 7 3.37 -1.79 3.58
C VAL A 7 2.06 -1.89 4.34
N THR A 8 2.02 -2.68 5.40
CA THR A 8 0.83 -2.89 6.23
C THR A 8 1.10 -2.56 7.70
N GLU A 9 0.12 -1.95 8.35
CA GLU A 9 0.13 -1.64 9.77
C GLU A 9 -1.22 -2.03 10.38
N ALA A 10 -1.19 -2.63 11.58
CA ALA A 10 -2.39 -3.08 12.32
C ALA A 10 -3.35 -4.02 11.55
N VAL A 11 -2.89 -4.67 10.46
CA VAL A 11 -3.71 -5.61 9.69
C VAL A 11 -3.79 -7.01 10.31
N PRO A 12 -4.91 -7.74 10.12
CA PRO A 12 -5.09 -9.08 10.67
C PRO A 12 -4.14 -10.12 10.04
N PRO A 13 -3.79 -11.21 10.75
CA PRO A 13 -2.88 -12.24 10.25
C PRO A 13 -3.29 -12.87 8.91
N ARG A 14 -4.59 -12.94 8.63
CA ARG A 14 -5.10 -13.47 7.35
C ARG A 14 -4.67 -12.65 6.14
N LEU A 15 -4.60 -11.32 6.25
CA LEU A 15 -4.12 -10.47 5.15
C LEU A 15 -2.61 -10.65 4.97
N ARG A 16 -1.85 -10.77 6.08
CA ARG A 16 -0.41 -11.06 6.03
C ARG A 16 -0.11 -12.36 5.27
N GLY A 17 -0.79 -13.44 5.66
CA GLY A 17 -0.65 -14.73 4.97
C GLY A 17 -1.10 -14.68 3.52
N ARG A 18 -2.14 -13.90 3.20
CA ARG A 18 -2.63 -13.71 1.83
C ARG A 18 -1.60 -12.97 0.96
N LEU A 19 -0.98 -11.90 1.45
CA LEU A 19 0.05 -11.16 0.71
C LEU A 19 1.30 -12.01 0.45
N ALA A 20 1.69 -12.84 1.43
CA ALA A 20 2.83 -13.75 1.32
C ALA A 20 2.68 -14.85 0.24
N VAL A 21 1.48 -15.04 -0.33
CA VAL A 21 1.26 -15.94 -1.49
C VAL A 21 1.96 -15.41 -2.75
N TRP A 22 2.05 -14.09 -2.92
CA TRP A 22 2.59 -13.47 -4.13
C TRP A 22 3.86 -12.65 -3.88
N LEU A 23 4.04 -12.15 -2.66
CA LEU A 23 5.09 -11.18 -2.34
C LEU A 23 5.99 -11.72 -1.23
N LEU A 24 7.26 -11.31 -1.25
CA LEU A 24 8.22 -11.65 -0.22
C LEU A 24 8.17 -10.62 0.92
N GLU A 25 7.91 -11.08 2.15
CA GLU A 25 7.97 -10.24 3.35
C GLU A 25 9.42 -10.06 3.82
N ILE A 26 10.02 -8.89 3.55
CA ILE A 26 11.43 -8.60 3.89
C ILE A 26 11.59 -8.01 5.29
N ARG A 27 10.51 -7.44 5.84
CA ARG A 27 10.35 -6.96 7.21
C ARG A 27 8.89 -7.12 7.61
N ALA A 28 8.61 -7.12 8.91
CA ALA A 28 7.24 -7.20 9.41
C ALA A 28 6.35 -6.14 8.74
N GLY A 29 5.34 -6.60 7.99
CA GLY A 29 4.41 -5.74 7.27
C GLY A 29 4.97 -5.12 5.98
N VAL A 30 6.17 -5.47 5.51
CA VAL A 30 6.77 -4.93 4.28
C VAL A 30 6.99 -6.06 3.28
N TYR A 31 6.18 -6.04 2.23
CA TYR A 31 6.15 -7.03 1.17
C TYR A 31 6.68 -6.46 -0.13
N VAL A 32 7.50 -7.21 -0.86
CA VAL A 32 8.09 -6.81 -2.15
C VAL A 32 7.88 -7.90 -3.19
N GLY A 33 7.57 -7.52 -4.42
CA GLY A 33 7.51 -8.44 -5.56
C GLY A 33 7.58 -7.70 -6.90
N ASP A 34 7.54 -8.47 -7.98
CA ASP A 34 7.38 -7.94 -9.35
C ASP A 34 6.18 -8.64 -9.97
N VAL A 35 5.14 -7.89 -10.32
CA VAL A 35 3.86 -8.44 -10.75
C VAL A 35 3.28 -7.69 -11.95
N SER A 36 2.33 -8.32 -12.65
CA SER A 36 1.57 -7.66 -13.71
C SER A 36 0.51 -6.72 -13.12
N LYS A 37 0.00 -5.78 -13.93
CA LYS A 37 -1.09 -4.88 -13.54
C LYS A 37 -2.32 -5.63 -13.02
N ARG A 38 -2.70 -6.73 -13.68
CA ARG A 38 -3.83 -7.59 -13.27
C ARG A 38 -3.62 -8.19 -11.88
N ILE A 39 -2.42 -8.69 -11.59
CA ILE A 39 -2.12 -9.28 -10.28
C ILE A 39 -2.06 -8.19 -9.21
N ARG A 40 -1.53 -7.00 -9.53
CA ARG A 40 -1.56 -5.84 -8.63
C ARG A 40 -2.99 -5.42 -8.27
N GLU A 41 -3.89 -5.33 -9.24
CA GLU A 41 -5.30 -5.00 -9.02
C GLU A 41 -5.99 -6.06 -8.16
N MET A 42 -5.76 -7.33 -8.44
CA MET A 42 -6.26 -8.43 -7.60
C MET A 42 -5.71 -8.35 -6.16
N ILE A 43 -4.42 -8.07 -5.96
CA ILE A 43 -3.83 -7.88 -4.63
C ILE A 43 -4.54 -6.73 -3.90
N TRP A 44 -4.86 -5.65 -4.61
CA TRP A 44 -5.58 -4.51 -4.06
C TRP A 44 -6.99 -4.87 -3.57
N GLU A 45 -7.76 -5.61 -4.37
CA GLU A 45 -9.09 -6.10 -3.97
C GLU A 45 -9.01 -6.96 -2.70
N GLN A 46 -7.95 -7.76 -2.55
CA GLN A 46 -7.73 -8.54 -1.33
C GLN A 46 -7.44 -7.66 -0.12
N ILE A 47 -6.67 -6.58 -0.30
CA ILE A 47 -6.42 -5.60 0.75
C ILE A 47 -7.73 -4.94 1.19
N GLU A 48 -8.55 -4.48 0.25
CA GLU A 48 -9.82 -3.79 0.54
C GLU A 48 -10.80 -4.64 1.36
N VAL A 49 -10.82 -5.95 1.11
CA VAL A 49 -11.72 -6.90 1.80
C VAL A 49 -11.15 -7.40 3.12
N LEU A 50 -9.83 -7.50 3.27
CA LEU A 50 -9.20 -8.22 4.39
C LEU A 50 -8.49 -7.32 5.41
N ALA A 51 -8.27 -6.04 5.14
CA ALA A 51 -7.53 -5.14 6.05
C ALA A 51 -8.26 -4.83 7.37
N GLU A 52 -9.60 -4.91 7.38
CA GLU A 52 -10.48 -4.66 8.55
C GLU A 52 -10.37 -3.24 9.14
N GLU A 53 -11.23 -2.96 10.14
CA GLU A 53 -11.24 -1.69 10.86
C GLU A 53 -9.93 -1.50 11.66
N GLY A 54 -9.33 -0.31 11.53
CA GLY A 54 -8.05 0.04 12.14
C GLY A 54 -6.81 -0.43 11.38
N GLY A 55 -6.95 -1.32 10.39
CA GLY A 55 -5.86 -1.70 9.50
C GLY A 55 -5.58 -0.62 8.46
N ASN A 56 -4.30 -0.35 8.20
CA ASN A 56 -3.91 0.57 7.14
C ASN A 56 -2.82 -0.03 6.24
N VAL A 57 -2.89 0.31 4.96
CA VAL A 57 -2.01 -0.24 3.93
C VAL A 57 -1.59 0.85 2.97
N ALA A 58 -0.31 0.85 2.59
CA ALA A 58 0.21 1.62 1.46
C ALA A 58 0.76 0.66 0.40
N MET A 59 0.30 0.78 -0.84
CA MET A 59 0.77 -0.01 -1.97
C MET A 59 1.40 0.92 -3.00
N ALA A 60 2.67 0.69 -3.35
CA ALA A 60 3.41 1.47 -4.33
C ALA A 60 3.97 0.58 -5.44
N TRP A 61 3.96 1.05 -6.69
CA TRP A 61 4.48 0.29 -7.83
C TRP A 61 5.25 1.17 -8.80
N ALA A 62 6.24 0.59 -9.48
CA ALA A 62 6.96 1.24 -10.56
C ALA A 62 6.01 1.58 -11.72
N SER A 63 6.08 2.80 -12.23
CA SER A 63 5.24 3.29 -13.33
C SER A 63 6.01 4.24 -14.23
N ASN A 64 5.44 4.57 -15.39
CA ASN A 64 6.03 5.52 -16.35
C ASN A 64 5.60 6.97 -16.06
N HIS A 65 5.01 7.25 -14.90
CA HIS A 65 4.72 8.62 -14.47
C HIS A 65 6.00 9.34 -14.06
N GLU A 66 5.92 10.67 -13.93
CA GLU A 66 7.08 11.55 -13.72
C GLU A 66 7.93 11.16 -12.50
N SER A 67 7.30 10.70 -11.41
CA SER A 67 8.02 10.25 -10.21
C SER A 67 8.67 8.86 -10.33
N GLY A 68 8.44 8.14 -11.43
CA GLY A 68 8.89 6.75 -11.64
C GLY A 68 8.09 5.68 -10.89
N PHE A 69 7.10 6.10 -10.11
CA PHE A 69 6.20 5.22 -9.38
C PHE A 69 4.85 5.90 -9.12
N GLU A 70 3.86 5.09 -8.77
CA GLU A 70 2.59 5.54 -8.19
C GLU A 70 2.33 4.76 -6.92
N PHE A 71 1.41 5.26 -6.09
CA PHE A 71 0.99 4.57 -4.89
C PHE A 71 -0.46 4.86 -4.55
N GLN A 72 -1.06 4.02 -3.72
CA GLN A 72 -2.39 4.21 -3.15
C GLN A 72 -2.43 3.69 -1.71
N THR A 73 -3.40 4.16 -0.93
CA THR A 73 -3.52 3.84 0.50
C THR A 73 -4.92 3.36 0.85
N TYR A 74 -5.02 2.49 1.85
CA TYR A 74 -6.25 2.00 2.45
C TYR A 74 -6.22 2.26 3.96
N GLY A 75 -7.38 2.58 4.53
CA GLY A 75 -7.55 2.84 5.95
C GLY A 75 -7.03 4.22 6.37
N ASP A 76 -7.29 4.56 7.64
CA ASP A 76 -6.88 5.84 8.20
C ASP A 76 -5.41 5.82 8.62
N ASN A 77 -4.64 6.79 8.14
CA ASN A 77 -3.27 7.05 8.57
C ASN A 77 -3.02 8.56 8.58
N ARG A 78 -2.15 9.04 9.47
CA ARG A 78 -1.73 10.45 9.48
C ARG A 78 -0.93 10.85 8.24
N ARG A 79 -0.37 9.88 7.51
CA ARG A 79 0.27 10.07 6.20
C ARG A 79 -0.76 9.87 5.10
N VAL A 80 -1.33 10.97 4.63
CA VAL A 80 -2.38 10.95 3.61
C VAL A 80 -1.82 11.34 2.24
N PRO A 81 -2.19 10.61 1.16
CA PRO A 81 -1.81 11.01 -0.19
C PRO A 81 -2.47 12.34 -0.54
N ILE A 82 -1.71 13.25 -1.15
CA ILE A 82 -2.23 14.50 -1.71
C ILE A 82 -1.75 14.66 -3.15
N ASP A 83 -2.58 15.28 -3.97
CA ASP A 83 -2.15 15.81 -5.28
C ASP A 83 -1.64 17.24 -5.09
N HIS A 84 -0.47 17.52 -5.64
CA HIS A 84 0.13 18.85 -5.67
C HIS A 84 0.65 19.11 -7.07
N ASP A 85 -0.14 19.83 -7.87
CA ASP A 85 0.16 20.16 -9.27
C ASP A 85 0.47 18.92 -10.13
N GLY A 86 -0.29 17.83 -9.93
CA GLY A 86 -0.12 16.56 -10.65
C GLY A 86 0.93 15.62 -10.05
N LEU A 87 1.66 16.04 -9.01
CA LEU A 87 2.55 15.17 -8.24
C LEU A 87 1.81 14.58 -7.04
N ARG A 88 1.82 13.24 -6.93
CA ARG A 88 1.36 12.57 -5.71
C ARG A 88 2.42 12.66 -4.63
N LEU A 89 2.11 13.38 -3.56
CA LEU A 89 2.94 13.54 -2.37
C LEU A 89 2.24 12.96 -1.13
N VAL A 90 2.93 13.00 0.01
CA VAL A 90 2.39 12.60 1.31
C VAL A 90 2.33 13.81 2.23
N ARG A 91 1.13 14.15 2.69
CA ARG A 91 0.93 15.13 3.77
C ARG A 91 0.94 14.39 5.09
N PHE A 92 1.74 14.87 6.04
CA PHE A 92 1.74 14.35 7.40
C PHE A 92 0.87 15.23 8.31
N LEU A 93 -0.28 14.69 8.71
CA LEU A 93 -1.23 15.38 9.57
C LEU A 93 -0.67 15.51 11.00
N PRO A 94 -0.99 16.60 11.72
CA PRO A 94 -0.66 16.72 13.14
C PRO A 94 -1.28 15.56 13.93
N PRO A 95 -0.75 15.23 15.11
CA PRO A 95 -1.44 14.31 16.00
C PRO A 95 -2.81 14.88 16.32
N GLN A 96 -3.84 14.04 16.34
CA GLN A 96 -5.14 14.44 16.87
C GLN A 96 -4.93 14.77 18.35
N GLY A 97 -5.15 16.04 18.73
CA GLY A 97 -4.95 16.48 20.11
C GLY A 97 -5.94 15.79 21.06
N ASN A 98 -5.52 15.60 22.30
CA ASN A 98 -6.45 15.44 23.43
C ASN A 98 -7.20 16.75 23.68
#